data_AF-A0A377M8Y4-F1
#
_entry.id   AF-A0A377M8Y4-F1
#
_cell.length_a   1.000
_cell.length_b   1.000
_cell.length_c   1.000
_cell.angle_alpha   90.00
_cell.angle_beta   90.00
_cell.angle_gamma   90.00
#
_symmetry.space_group_name_H-M   'P 1'
#
loop_
_entity.id
_entity.type
_entity.pdbx_description
1 polymer ?
#
loop_
_entity_poly.entity_id
_entity_poly.type
_entity_poly.pdbx_seq_one_letter_code
_entity_poly.pdbx_strand_id
1 'polypeptide(L)'
;MTQANLTETLFKPRFKHPETSTLVRRFNPGNQPAVQSALDGKNVPHWYRMINRLMWIWRGIDPREILDVQARIVMSEAERTDSELYDTVVGYRGGNWIYEWSKQAMLWQQKASQEEDATLSGKHWLHAANLYAIAAYPHLKGDELAGAGAGAGKPCL
;
A
#
# COMPACT_ATOMS: atom_id res chain seq x y z
N MET A 1 -20.12 16.83 -34.61
CA MET A 1 -19.33 15.92 -33.75
C MET A 1 -17.93 16.52 -33.65
N THR A 2 -17.51 16.95 -32.46
CA THR A 2 -16.23 17.63 -32.25
C THR A 2 -15.08 16.62 -32.38
N GLN A 3 -14.21 16.86 -33.34
CA GLN A 3 -13.05 16.03 -33.65
C GLN A 3 -12.05 16.14 -32.50
N ALA A 4 -11.76 15.03 -31.82
CA ALA A 4 -10.84 15.03 -30.68
C ALA A 4 -9.44 15.45 -31.13
N ASN A 5 -8.87 16.48 -30.49
CA ASN A 5 -7.52 16.97 -30.78
C ASN A 5 -6.49 15.90 -30.40
N LEU A 6 -5.84 15.30 -31.42
CA LEU A 6 -4.85 14.22 -31.27
C LEU A 6 -3.66 14.63 -30.39
N THR A 7 -3.32 15.91 -30.39
CA THR A 7 -2.28 16.51 -29.53
C THR A 7 -2.64 16.43 -28.05
N GLU A 8 -3.90 16.69 -27.65
CA GLU A 8 -4.32 16.54 -26.24
C GLU A 8 -4.27 15.08 -25.76
N THR A 9 -4.53 14.11 -26.64
CA THR A 9 -4.39 12.68 -26.29
C THR A 9 -2.94 12.22 -26.18
N LEU A 10 -2.04 12.76 -27.02
CA LEU A 10 -0.62 12.40 -27.04
C LEU A 10 0.19 13.06 -25.91
N PHE A 11 -0.16 14.28 -25.52
CA PHE A 11 0.55 15.06 -24.50
C PHE A 11 -0.11 15.01 -23.11
N LYS A 12 -1.14 14.19 -22.90
CA LYS A 12 -1.63 13.91 -21.54
C LYS A 12 -0.48 13.35 -20.72
N PRO A 13 -0.02 14.04 -19.66
CA PRO A 13 1.04 13.52 -18.80
C PRO A 13 0.54 12.21 -18.18
N ARG A 14 1.04 11.09 -18.72
CA ARG A 14 0.82 9.78 -18.10
C ARG A 14 1.81 9.74 -16.95
N PHE A 15 1.34 10.13 -15.77
CA PHE A 15 2.08 9.92 -14.53
C PHE A 15 2.19 8.42 -14.28
N LYS A 16 3.20 7.80 -14.90
CA LYS A 16 3.66 6.47 -14.52
C LYS A 16 4.53 6.68 -13.28
N HIS A 17 3.90 6.80 -12.12
CA HIS A 17 4.64 6.81 -10.87
C HIS A 17 5.42 5.49 -10.79
N PRO A 18 6.75 5.53 -10.63
CA PRO A 18 7.55 4.33 -10.53
C PRO A 18 7.06 3.49 -9.34
N GLU A 19 6.93 2.19 -9.56
CA GLU A 19 6.51 1.27 -8.51
C GLU A 19 7.61 1.14 -7.44
N THR A 20 7.22 1.03 -6.17
CA THR A 20 8.10 1.17 -5.00
C THR A 20 9.37 0.29 -5.05
N SER A 21 9.30 -0.94 -5.59
CA SER A 21 10.47 -1.82 -5.70
C SER A 21 11.54 -1.29 -6.65
N THR A 22 11.17 -0.46 -7.62
CA THR A 22 12.08 0.14 -8.62
C THR A 22 12.85 1.36 -8.10
N LEU A 23 12.41 1.95 -6.99
CA LEU A 23 12.97 3.20 -6.47
C LEU A 23 14.40 3.04 -5.93
N VAL A 24 14.76 1.84 -5.47
CA VAL A 24 16.10 1.53 -4.96
C VAL A 24 16.74 0.48 -5.86
N ARG A 25 17.72 0.89 -6.67
CA ARG A 25 18.53 -0.04 -7.47
C ARG A 25 19.39 -0.92 -6.54
N ARG A 26 19.00 -2.18 -6.38
CA ARG A 26 19.85 -3.18 -5.71
C ARG A 26 20.85 -3.71 -6.73
N PHE A 27 22.13 -3.39 -6.56
CA PHE A 27 23.20 -3.84 -7.45
C PHE A 27 23.53 -5.33 -7.34
N ASN A 28 22.88 -6.08 -6.44
CA ASN A 28 23.06 -7.52 -6.33
C ASN A 28 21.81 -8.17 -5.67
N PRO A 29 20.91 -8.83 -6.43
CA PRO A 29 19.73 -9.51 -5.89
C PRO A 29 20.07 -10.92 -5.36
N GLY A 30 21.29 -11.14 -4.86
CA GLY A 30 21.70 -12.43 -4.33
C GLY A 30 20.72 -12.96 -3.29
N ASN A 31 20.63 -14.29 -3.15
CA ASN A 31 19.74 -14.98 -2.20
C ASN A 31 19.78 -14.28 -0.84
N GLN A 32 18.71 -13.55 -0.50
CA GLN A 32 18.67 -12.88 0.78
C GLN A 32 18.63 -13.96 1.87
N PRO A 33 19.49 -13.88 2.90
CA PRO A 33 19.42 -14.82 4.00
C PRO A 33 18.00 -14.79 4.58
N ALA A 34 17.50 -15.95 5.00
CA ALA A 34 16.20 -16.06 5.61
C ALA A 34 16.20 -15.28 6.94
N VAL A 35 15.77 -14.02 6.91
CA VAL A 35 15.58 -13.22 8.11
C VAL A 35 14.28 -13.68 8.75
N GLN A 36 14.38 -14.21 9.97
CA GLN A 36 13.23 -14.52 10.81
C GLN A 36 13.41 -13.81 12.15
N SER A 37 12.82 -12.62 12.29
CA SER A 37 12.64 -11.96 13.58
C SER A 37 11.15 -11.94 13.91
N ALA A 38 10.80 -12.28 15.15
CA ALA A 38 9.41 -12.25 15.59
C ALA A 38 8.82 -10.83 15.55
N LEU A 39 9.66 -9.80 15.74
CA LEU A 39 9.25 -8.40 15.82
C LEU A 39 9.73 -7.54 14.65
N ASP A 40 10.77 -7.94 13.92
CA ASP A 40 11.27 -7.17 12.76
C ASP A 40 10.71 -7.67 11.41
N GLY A 41 9.95 -8.77 11.44
CA GLY A 41 9.32 -9.36 10.27
C GLY A 41 10.13 -10.52 9.68
N LYS A 42 9.58 -11.10 8.61
CA LYS A 42 10.18 -12.23 7.90
C LYS A 42 10.28 -11.94 6.40
N ASN A 43 11.33 -12.46 5.78
CA ASN A 43 11.37 -12.60 4.32
C ASN A 43 10.36 -13.67 3.92
N VAL A 44 9.15 -13.25 3.55
CA VAL A 44 8.10 -14.16 3.07
C VAL A 44 8.36 -14.42 1.59
N PRO A 45 8.36 -15.68 1.14
CA PRO A 45 8.54 -16.00 -0.28
C PRO A 45 7.57 -15.20 -1.16
N HIS A 46 8.06 -14.70 -2.29
CA HIS A 46 7.29 -13.93 -3.27
C HIS A 46 6.79 -12.55 -2.79
N TRP A 47 7.35 -11.98 -1.72
CA TRP A 47 7.10 -10.59 -1.33
C TRP A 47 8.40 -9.79 -1.40
N TYR A 48 8.36 -8.62 -2.04
CA TYR A 48 9.45 -7.65 -2.05
C TYR A 48 9.63 -7.03 -0.66
N ARG A 49 8.54 -6.66 0.00
CA ARG A 49 8.54 -6.10 1.35
C ARG A 49 8.69 -7.20 2.41
N MET A 50 9.40 -6.88 3.50
CA MET A 50 9.36 -7.71 4.70
C MET A 50 7.94 -7.64 5.30
N ILE A 51 7.35 -8.81 5.54
CA ILE A 51 5.98 -8.91 6.04
C ILE A 51 6.02 -9.20 7.54
N ASN A 52 5.33 -8.37 8.31
CA ASN A 52 5.28 -8.46 9.77
C ASN A 52 3.84 -8.50 10.29
N ARG A 53 3.13 -9.59 9.95
CA ARG A 53 1.73 -9.79 10.33
C ARG A 53 1.53 -9.72 11.85
N LEU A 54 2.46 -10.31 12.63
CA LEU A 54 2.36 -10.32 14.08
C LEU A 54 2.39 -8.90 14.66
N MET A 55 3.29 -8.05 14.19
CA MET A 55 3.35 -6.67 14.64
C MET A 55 2.12 -5.86 14.23
N TRP A 56 1.56 -6.11 13.04
CA TRP A 56 0.32 -5.45 12.60
C TRP A 56 -0.87 -5.87 13.47
N ILE A 57 -0.97 -7.16 13.81
CA ILE A 57 -1.98 -7.68 14.74
C ILE A 57 -1.80 -7.06 16.12
N TRP A 58 -0.57 -6.94 16.60
CA TRP A 58 -0.29 -6.31 17.89
C TRP A 58 -0.66 -4.81 17.91
N ARG A 59 -0.59 -4.13 16.76
CA ARG A 59 -1.10 -2.75 16.60
C ARG A 59 -2.63 -2.66 16.48
N GLY A 60 -3.35 -3.78 16.57
CA GLY A 60 -4.81 -3.82 16.63
C GLY A 60 -5.50 -4.12 15.29
N ILE A 61 -4.77 -4.53 14.25
CA ILE A 61 -5.38 -4.89 12.97
C ILE A 61 -5.83 -6.35 13.00
N ASP A 62 -7.07 -6.61 12.57
CA ASP A 62 -7.61 -7.97 12.53
C ASP A 62 -6.81 -8.86 11.55
N PRO A 63 -6.39 -10.07 11.95
CA PRO A 63 -5.70 -11.00 11.05
C PRO A 63 -6.45 -11.28 9.74
N ARG A 64 -7.78 -11.34 9.77
CA ARG A 64 -8.62 -11.58 8.58
C ARG A 64 -8.52 -10.41 7.62
N GLU A 65 -8.55 -9.19 8.14
CA GLU A 65 -8.40 -7.98 7.32
C GLU A 65 -7.03 -7.92 6.64
N ILE A 66 -5.96 -8.29 7.37
CA ILE A 66 -4.61 -8.41 6.78
C ILE A 66 -4.62 -9.40 5.63
N LEU A 67 -5.21 -10.59 5.84
CA LEU A 67 -5.25 -11.64 4.83
C LEU A 67 -6.12 -11.25 3.63
N ASP A 68 -7.23 -10.55 3.85
CA ASP A 68 -8.10 -10.06 2.77
C ASP A 68 -7.39 -9.05 1.87
N VAL A 69 -6.65 -8.10 2.45
CA VAL A 69 -5.83 -7.15 1.68
C VAL A 69 -4.73 -7.88 0.91
N GLN A 70 -4.02 -8.80 1.57
CA GLN A 70 -2.96 -9.58 0.92
C GLN A 70 -3.50 -10.46 -0.20
N ALA A 71 -4.68 -11.06 -0.04
CA ALA A 71 -5.33 -11.87 -1.07
C ALA A 71 -5.65 -11.03 -2.31
N ARG A 72 -6.14 -9.80 -2.17
CA ARG A 72 -6.37 -8.90 -3.31
C ARG A 72 -5.09 -8.56 -4.08
N ILE A 73 -3.97 -8.40 -3.37
CA ILE A 73 -2.65 -8.17 -3.98
C ILE A 73 -2.19 -9.42 -4.75
N VAL A 74 -2.27 -10.60 -4.13
CA VAL A 74 -1.84 -11.88 -4.73
C VAL A 74 -2.68 -12.22 -5.95
N MET A 75 -4.01 -12.08 -5.86
CA MET A 75 -4.95 -12.45 -6.92
C MET A 75 -5.02 -11.44 -8.07
N SER A 76 -4.27 -10.33 -8.02
CA SER A 76 -4.27 -9.36 -9.10
C SER A 76 -3.63 -9.93 -10.38
N GLU A 77 -4.29 -9.75 -11.51
CA GLU A 77 -3.78 -10.08 -12.85
C GLU A 77 -3.05 -8.89 -13.51
N ALA A 78 -2.93 -7.76 -12.79
CA ALA A 78 -2.25 -6.58 -13.31
C ALA A 78 -0.74 -6.81 -13.48
N GLU A 79 -0.15 -6.05 -14.39
CA GLU A 79 1.29 -6.05 -14.66
C GLU A 79 2.10 -5.75 -13.38
N ARG A 80 3.15 -6.53 -13.16
CA ARG A 80 4.08 -6.41 -12.04
C ARG A 80 5.47 -6.04 -12.56
N THR A 81 6.21 -5.27 -11.77
CA THR A 81 7.64 -4.99 -12.04
C THR A 81 8.43 -6.30 -12.07
N ASP A 82 8.15 -7.18 -11.10
CA ASP A 82 8.72 -8.52 -11.01
C ASP A 82 7.56 -9.52 -10.87
N SER A 83 7.42 -10.43 -11.83
CA SER A 83 6.34 -11.42 -11.85
C SER A 83 6.39 -12.40 -10.68
N GLU A 84 7.56 -12.59 -10.07
CA GLU A 84 7.73 -13.49 -8.91
C GLU A 84 7.36 -12.81 -7.58
N LEU A 85 7.15 -11.49 -7.57
CA LEU A 85 6.89 -10.70 -6.35
C LEU A 85 5.48 -10.10 -6.37
N TYR A 86 4.61 -10.60 -5.50
CA TYR A 86 3.18 -10.26 -5.49
C TYR A 86 2.90 -8.77 -5.31
N ASP A 87 3.64 -8.08 -4.44
CA ASP A 87 3.44 -6.69 -4.05
C ASP A 87 4.10 -5.65 -4.96
N THR A 88 4.46 -6.04 -6.19
CA THR A 88 5.12 -5.18 -7.18
C THR A 88 4.22 -4.80 -8.36
N VAL A 89 2.89 -4.87 -8.19
CA VAL A 89 1.91 -4.41 -9.19
C VAL A 89 2.14 -2.93 -9.54
N VAL A 90 2.24 -2.64 -10.83
CA VAL A 90 2.66 -1.33 -11.35
C VAL A 90 1.52 -0.30 -11.34
N GLY A 91 1.81 0.85 -10.75
CA GLY A 91 0.92 2.01 -10.69
C GLY A 91 -0.20 1.90 -9.64
N TYR A 92 -0.88 3.01 -9.37
CA TYR A 92 -1.91 3.11 -8.34
C TYR A 92 -3.25 2.51 -8.81
N ARG A 93 -3.41 1.19 -8.67
CA ARG A 93 -4.58 0.42 -9.13
C ARG A 93 -4.83 -0.82 -8.27
N GLY A 94 -5.92 -1.53 -8.56
CA GLY A 94 -6.24 -2.82 -7.93
C GLY A 94 -5.06 -3.79 -7.96
N GLY A 95 -4.71 -4.33 -6.79
CA GLY A 95 -3.56 -5.20 -6.56
C GLY A 95 -2.26 -4.50 -6.18
N ASN A 96 -2.12 -3.19 -6.38
CA ASN A 96 -0.96 -2.45 -5.89
C ASN A 96 -0.98 -2.36 -4.36
N TRP A 97 0.19 -2.56 -3.74
CA TRP A 97 0.34 -2.55 -2.28
C TRP A 97 -0.29 -1.31 -1.63
N ILE A 98 0.13 -0.12 -2.07
CA ILE A 98 -0.29 1.14 -1.46
C ILE A 98 -1.79 1.32 -1.70
N TYR A 99 -2.25 1.05 -2.92
CA TYR A 99 -3.67 1.14 -3.27
C TYR A 99 -4.54 0.26 -2.38
N GLU A 100 -4.21 -1.02 -2.22
CA GLU A 100 -5.06 -1.97 -1.48
C GLU A 100 -5.11 -1.67 0.02
N TRP A 101 -3.98 -1.28 0.62
CA TRP A 101 -3.92 -0.87 2.03
C TRP A 101 -4.61 0.48 2.27
N SER A 102 -4.38 1.47 1.41
CA SER A 102 -5.05 2.78 1.51
C SER A 102 -6.55 2.64 1.29
N LYS A 103 -7.00 1.81 0.34
CA LYS A 103 -8.42 1.52 0.14
C LYS A 103 -9.05 0.89 1.39
N GLN A 104 -8.35 -0.02 2.05
CA GLN A 104 -8.83 -0.61 3.30
C GLN A 104 -8.91 0.45 4.42
N ALA A 105 -7.90 1.31 4.55
CA ALA A 105 -7.87 2.42 5.51
C ALA A 105 -9.03 3.40 5.29
N MET A 106 -9.35 3.73 4.04
CA MET A 106 -10.45 4.63 3.68
C MET A 106 -11.81 4.12 4.17
N LEU A 107 -12.04 2.79 4.21
CA LEU A 107 -13.28 2.23 4.77
C LEU A 107 -13.43 2.57 6.26
N TRP A 108 -12.32 2.52 7.02
CA TRP A 108 -12.33 2.86 8.44
C TRP A 108 -12.40 4.36 8.69
N GLN A 109 -11.73 5.15 7.85
CA GLN A 109 -11.89 6.60 7.86
C GLN A 109 -13.35 7.00 7.63
N GLN A 110 -14.03 6.39 6.66
CA GLN A 110 -15.44 6.66 6.39
C GLN A 110 -16.32 6.26 7.59
N LYS A 111 -16.09 5.09 8.19
CA LYS A 111 -16.79 4.67 9.42
C LYS A 111 -16.56 5.66 10.56
N ALA A 112 -15.33 6.15 10.72
CA ALA A 112 -14.98 7.11 11.77
C ALA A 112 -15.70 8.45 11.58
N SER A 113 -15.83 8.92 10.33
CA SER A 113 -16.55 10.16 10.01
C SER A 113 -18.07 10.07 10.18
N GLN A 114 -18.64 8.87 10.17
CA GLN A 114 -20.08 8.63 10.32
C GLN A 114 -20.46 8.23 11.76
N GLU A 115 -19.48 8.01 12.63
CA GLU A 115 -19.69 7.58 14.00
C GLU A 115 -19.96 8.77 14.93
N GLU A 116 -21.04 8.71 15.70
CA GLU A 116 -21.44 9.78 16.63
C GLU A 116 -20.72 9.67 17.97
N ASP A 117 -20.40 8.45 18.42
CA ASP A 117 -19.60 8.25 19.64
C ASP A 117 -18.14 8.63 19.39
N ALA A 118 -17.71 9.74 19.99
CA ALA A 118 -16.34 10.24 19.89
C ALA A 118 -15.27 9.20 20.26
N THR A 119 -15.54 8.33 21.23
CA THR A 119 -14.59 7.29 21.66
C THR A 119 -14.46 6.21 20.61
N LEU A 120 -15.58 5.78 20.03
CA LEU A 120 -15.61 4.76 18.98
C LEU A 120 -15.05 5.31 17.66
N SER A 121 -15.39 6.55 17.31
CA SER A 121 -14.81 7.29 16.19
C SER A 121 -13.29 7.37 16.31
N GLY A 122 -12.77 7.72 17.50
CA GLY A 122 -11.33 7.74 17.76
C GLY A 122 -10.65 6.39 17.53
N LYS A 123 -11.29 5.28 17.92
CA LYS A 123 -10.80 3.92 17.64
C LYS A 123 -10.76 3.62 16.13
N HIS A 124 -11.81 3.99 15.40
CA HIS A 124 -11.84 3.83 13.94
C HIS A 124 -10.75 4.66 13.23
N TRP A 125 -10.51 5.89 13.69
CA TRP A 125 -9.41 6.72 13.18
C TRP A 125 -8.03 6.12 13.45
N LEU A 126 -7.81 5.61 14.66
CA LEU A 126 -6.56 4.94 15.00
C LEU A 126 -6.34 3.69 14.11
N HIS A 127 -7.40 2.94 13.85
CA HIS A 127 -7.36 1.78 12.96
C HIS A 127 -7.00 2.18 11.52
N ALA A 128 -7.65 3.22 10.98
CA ALA A 128 -7.33 3.77 9.67
C ALA A 128 -5.87 4.24 9.58
N ALA A 129 -5.38 4.94 10.61
CA ALA A 129 -4.00 5.41 10.67
C ALA A 129 -2.98 4.26 10.63
N ASN A 130 -3.25 3.16 11.36
CA ASN A 130 -2.40 1.97 11.34
C ASN A 130 -2.35 1.33 9.93
N LEU A 131 -3.48 1.27 9.22
CA LEU A 131 -3.54 0.77 7.84
C LEU A 131 -2.79 1.68 6.86
N TYR A 132 -2.93 3.01 6.99
CA TYR A 132 -2.16 3.97 6.20
C TYR A 132 -0.64 3.86 6.44
N ALA A 133 -0.23 3.59 7.68
CA ALA A 133 1.18 3.37 8.00
C ALA A 133 1.73 2.12 7.28
N ILE A 134 0.93 1.05 7.16
CA ILE A 134 1.30 -0.15 6.37
C ILE A 134 1.35 0.18 4.89
N ALA A 135 0.38 0.95 4.38
CA ALA A 135 0.37 1.37 2.98
C ALA A 135 1.68 2.08 2.60
N ALA A 136 2.15 3.01 3.42
CA ALA A 136 3.36 3.78 3.15
C ALA A 136 4.69 3.01 3.41
N TYR A 137 4.65 1.80 3.97
CA TYR A 137 5.86 0.99 4.23
C TYR A 137 6.56 0.58 2.92
N PRO A 138 7.90 0.65 2.81
CA PRO A 138 8.89 0.91 3.87
C PRO A 138 9.36 2.37 4.01
N HIS A 139 8.55 3.35 3.60
CA HIS A 139 8.84 4.78 3.69
C HIS A 139 10.10 5.22 2.93
N LEU A 140 10.20 4.81 1.66
CA LEU A 140 11.31 5.21 0.79
C LEU A 140 11.20 6.71 0.43
N LYS A 141 12.30 7.45 0.56
CA LYS A 141 12.38 8.83 0.09
C LYS A 141 12.25 8.85 -1.44
N GLY A 142 11.30 9.64 -1.96
CA GLY A 142 11.01 9.74 -3.40
C GLY A 142 9.88 8.81 -3.88
N ASP A 143 9.24 8.04 -2.98
CA ASP A 143 8.01 7.31 -3.31
C ASP A 143 6.81 8.26 -3.29
N GLU A 144 6.46 8.80 -4.46
CA GLU A 144 5.31 9.69 -4.64
C GLU A 144 3.97 9.00 -4.31
N LEU A 145 3.88 7.67 -4.50
CA LEU A 145 2.68 6.90 -4.17
C LEU A 145 2.50 6.79 -2.65
N ALA A 146 3.60 6.57 -1.91
CA ALA A 146 3.57 6.53 -0.45
C ALA A 146 3.27 7.92 0.15
N GLY A 147 3.77 8.99 -0.49
CA GLY A 147 3.48 10.38 -0.10
C GLY A 147 2.00 10.74 -0.22
N ALA A 148 1.33 10.32 -1.30
CA ALA A 148 -0.11 10.54 -1.49
C ALA A 148 -0.96 9.76 -0.48
N GLY A 149 -0.57 8.52 -0.14
CA GLY A 149 -1.26 7.70 0.87
C GLY A 149 -1.12 8.25 2.30
N ALA A 150 0.05 8.79 2.66
CA ALA A 150 0.30 9.37 3.98
C ALA A 150 -0.36 10.76 4.18
N GLY A 151 -0.58 11.52 3.10
CA GLY A 151 -1.24 12.82 3.14
C GLY A 151 -2.73 12.78 3.50
N ALA A 152 -3.41 11.66 3.24
CA ALA A 152 -4.82 11.46 3.55
C ALA A 152 -5.13 11.26 5.05
N GLY A 153 -4.09 11.04 5.87
CA GLY A 153 -4.18 10.81 7.31
C GLY A 153 -3.86 12.02 8.18
N LYS A 154 -3.71 13.22 7.64
CA LYS A 154 -3.64 14.44 8.47
C LYS A 154 -5.05 14.82 8.90
N PRO A 155 -5.41 14.70 10.20
CA PRO A 155 -6.56 15.42 10.68
C PRO A 155 -6.22 16.90 10.55
N CYS A 156 -6.99 17.62 9.74
CA CYS A 156 -7.13 19.05 9.96
C CYS A 156 -7.77 19.19 11.34
N LEU A 157 -6.95 19.46 12.35
CA LEU A 157 -7.37 20.17 13.56
C LEU A 157 -7.64 21.62 13.20
#